data_AF-A0A1J5LKI5-F1
#
_entry.id   AF-A0A1J5LKI5-F1
#
_cell.length_a   1.000
_cell.length_b   1.000
_cell.length_c   1.000
_cell.angle_alpha   90.00
_cell.angle_beta   90.00
_cell.angle_gamma   90.00
#
_symmetry.space_group_name_H-M   'P 1'
#
loop_
_entity.id
_entity.type
_entity.pdbx_description
1 polymer ?
#
loop_
_entity_poly.entity_id
_entity_poly.type
_entity_poly.pdbx_seq_one_letter_code
_entity_poly.pdbx_strand_id
1 'polypeptide(L)'
;MRSFFVIFLLLIPFFGSAQDFKKELKEANKLFKSQEYSAAQKKYKKLLDIKPADVDLAYKYGACVVMTNPDNEQALKYLKHAEKSGKSDKEIAFFMGKAYENNKDYANAIVYYERFMAVADKEQLKNLKVKKCIKSCKKMLK
;
A
#
# COMPACT_ATOMS: atom_id res chain seq x y z
N MET A 1 50.20 -26.37 -33.77
CA MET A 1 50.28 -25.00 -33.21
C MET A 1 48.87 -24.44 -33.25
N ARG A 2 48.19 -24.35 -32.10
CA ARG A 2 47.87 -23.07 -31.42
C ARG A 2 47.13 -22.14 -32.39
N SER A 3 45.83 -21.97 -32.27
CA SER A 3 45.30 -21.12 -31.19
C SER A 3 43.97 -21.58 -30.61
N PHE A 4 43.97 -21.57 -29.28
CA PHE A 4 42.84 -21.60 -28.38
C PHE A 4 42.01 -20.31 -28.48
N PHE A 5 40.68 -20.46 -28.31
CA PHE A 5 39.78 -19.66 -27.46
C PHE A 5 40.16 -18.20 -27.15
N VAL A 6 39.24 -17.25 -27.35
CA VAL A 6 38.44 -16.61 -26.27
C VAL A 6 37.21 -15.93 -26.89
N ILE A 7 36.03 -16.54 -26.78
CA ILE A 7 34.76 -15.82 -26.90
C ILE A 7 34.58 -15.06 -25.59
N PHE A 8 34.78 -13.75 -25.61
CA PHE A 8 34.55 -12.88 -24.46
C PHE A 8 33.04 -12.64 -24.35
N LEU A 9 32.35 -13.63 -23.79
CA LEU A 9 30.95 -13.53 -23.40
C LEU A 9 30.90 -12.64 -22.16
N LEU A 10 30.78 -11.32 -22.37
CA LEU A 10 30.50 -10.35 -21.32
C LEU A 10 29.16 -10.70 -20.68
N LEU A 11 29.24 -11.47 -19.60
CA LEU A 11 28.23 -11.63 -18.58
C LEU A 11 27.79 -10.23 -18.13
N ILE A 12 26.66 -9.77 -18.66
CA ILE A 12 25.93 -8.63 -18.13
C ILE A 12 25.63 -8.98 -16.67
N PRO A 13 26.03 -8.16 -15.67
CA PRO A 13 25.77 -8.46 -14.29
C PRO A 13 24.28 -8.19 -14.00
N PHE A 14 23.42 -9.15 -14.33
CA PHE A 14 22.01 -9.15 -13.90
C PHE A 14 21.86 -9.44 -12.40
N PHE A 15 22.97 -9.57 -11.67
CA PHE A 15 23.02 -9.94 -10.26
C PHE A 15 22.72 -8.79 -9.27
N GLY A 16 22.61 -7.54 -9.71
CA GLY A 16 22.37 -6.38 -8.82
C GLY A 16 20.90 -6.16 -8.41
N SER A 17 19.94 -6.55 -9.26
CA SER A 17 18.55 -6.08 -9.13
C SER A 17 17.79 -6.63 -7.91
N ALA A 18 18.14 -7.84 -7.44
CA ALA A 18 17.39 -8.49 -6.36
C ALA A 18 17.76 -7.96 -4.96
N GLN A 19 19.03 -7.62 -4.72
CA GLN A 19 19.48 -7.08 -3.44
C GLN A 19 18.98 -5.65 -3.22
N ASP A 20 19.06 -4.83 -4.27
CA ASP A 20 18.55 -3.46 -4.25
C ASP A 20 17.03 -3.43 -4.05
N PHE A 21 16.27 -4.33 -4.70
CA PHE A 21 14.82 -4.44 -4.49
C PHE A 21 14.47 -4.72 -3.03
N LYS A 22 15.17 -5.67 -2.37
CA LYS A 22 14.89 -6.01 -0.96
C LYS A 22 15.20 -4.83 -0.03
N LYS A 23 16.28 -4.09 -0.29
CA LYS A 23 16.66 -2.91 0.49
C LYS A 23 15.61 -1.80 0.35
N GLU A 24 15.23 -1.47 -0.88
CA GLU A 24 14.20 -0.49 -1.19
C GLU A 24 12.83 -0.87 -0.59
N LEU A 25 12.44 -2.14 -0.67
CA LEU A 25 11.22 -2.65 -0.03
C LEU A 25 11.25 -2.51 1.49
N LYS A 26 12.39 -2.80 2.13
CA LYS A 26 12.54 -2.64 3.58
C LYS A 26 12.40 -1.18 3.99
N GLU A 27 12.99 -0.26 3.23
CA GLU A 27 12.87 1.18 3.46
C GLU A 27 11.42 1.67 3.26
N ALA A 28 10.77 1.26 2.17
CA ALA A 28 9.37 1.58 1.90
C ALA A 28 8.45 1.10 3.03
N ASN A 29 8.67 -0.12 3.54
CA ASN A 29 7.94 -0.68 4.68
C ASN A 29 8.18 0.11 5.96
N LYS A 30 9.40 0.59 6.20
CA LYS A 30 9.71 1.43 7.35
C LYS A 30 8.96 2.75 7.27
N LEU A 31 9.03 3.44 6.13
CA LEU A 31 8.32 4.71 5.89
C LEU A 31 6.80 4.54 6.06
N PHE A 32 6.24 3.45 5.53
CA PHE A 32 4.81 3.13 5.67
C PHE A 32 4.41 2.96 7.14
N LYS A 33 5.19 2.19 7.91
CA LYS A 33 4.93 1.98 9.35
C LYS A 33 5.06 3.28 10.15
N SER A 34 5.99 4.14 9.76
CA SER A 34 6.16 5.48 10.32
C SER A 34 5.12 6.49 9.82
N GLN A 35 4.12 6.06 9.03
CA GLN A 35 3.08 6.90 8.44
C GLN A 35 3.59 8.01 7.51
N GLU A 36 4.83 7.88 7.03
CA GLU A 36 5.43 8.77 6.03
C GLU A 36 4.95 8.38 4.63
N TYR A 37 3.64 8.45 4.42
CA TYR A 37 2.96 7.91 3.24
C TYR A 37 3.46 8.55 1.93
N SER A 38 3.82 9.83 1.93
CA SER A 38 4.36 10.51 0.73
C SER A 38 5.70 9.94 0.28
N ALA A 39 6.63 9.72 1.22
CA ALA A 39 7.91 9.10 0.92
C ALA A 39 7.73 7.61 0.55
N ALA A 40 6.89 6.89 1.30
CA ALA A 40 6.57 5.50 1.03
C ALA A 40 5.92 5.32 -0.36
N GLN A 41 5.01 6.21 -0.77
CA GLN A 41 4.35 6.18 -2.07
C GLN A 41 5.36 6.15 -3.22
N LYS A 42 6.37 7.03 -3.17
CA LYS A 42 7.41 7.13 -4.21
C LYS A 42 8.20 5.82 -4.32
N LYS A 43 8.52 5.21 -3.18
CA LYS A 43 9.26 3.94 -3.11
C LYS A 43 8.41 2.77 -3.60
N TYR A 44 7.17 2.64 -3.12
CA TYR A 44 6.26 1.58 -3.58
C TYR A 44 5.94 1.68 -5.06
N LYS A 45 5.81 2.90 -5.61
CA LYS A 45 5.61 3.07 -7.06
C LYS A 45 6.76 2.43 -7.85
N LYS A 46 8.01 2.74 -7.51
CA LYS A 46 9.19 2.13 -8.15
C LYS A 46 9.21 0.61 -8.00
N LEU A 47 8.88 0.10 -6.81
CA LEU A 47 8.84 -1.34 -6.55
C LEU A 47 7.74 -2.03 -7.37
N LEU A 48 6.58 -1.40 -7.50
CA LEU A 48 5.45 -1.89 -8.28
C LEU A 48 5.76 -1.84 -9.79
N ASP A 49 6.49 -0.83 -10.27
CA ASP A 49 6.96 -0.78 -11.67
C ASP A 49 7.86 -1.99 -12.01
N ILE A 50 8.62 -2.51 -11.03
CA ILE A 50 9.44 -3.72 -11.17
C ILE A 50 8.60 -5.00 -11.09
N LYS A 51 7.57 -5.02 -10.23
CA LYS A 51 6.69 -6.18 -10.01
C LYS A 51 5.21 -5.77 -10.10
N PRO A 52 4.68 -5.52 -11.31
CA PRO A 52 3.36 -4.92 -11.50
C PRO A 52 2.19 -5.81 -11.03
N ALA A 53 2.40 -7.12 -10.93
CA ALA A 53 1.39 -8.08 -10.45
C ALA A 53 1.46 -8.34 -8.94
N ASP A 54 2.37 -7.68 -8.20
CA ASP A 54 2.50 -7.90 -6.76
C ASP A 54 1.39 -7.17 -5.99
N VAL A 55 0.46 -7.96 -5.45
CA VAL A 55 -0.72 -7.48 -4.73
C VAL A 55 -0.34 -6.72 -3.47
N ASP A 56 0.74 -7.09 -2.76
CA ASP A 56 1.15 -6.41 -1.54
C ASP A 56 1.72 -5.02 -1.85
N LEU A 57 2.52 -4.91 -2.93
CA LEU A 57 3.01 -3.62 -3.41
C LEU A 57 1.87 -2.74 -3.90
N ALA A 58 0.93 -3.29 -4.68
CA ALA A 58 -0.23 -2.55 -5.18
C ALA A 58 -1.11 -2.04 -4.04
N TYR A 59 -1.36 -2.89 -3.02
CA TYR A 59 -2.05 -2.51 -1.79
C TYR A 59 -1.34 -1.34 -1.10
N LYS A 60 -0.05 -1.46 -0.79
CA LYS A 60 0.67 -0.43 -0.03
C LYS A 60 0.82 0.87 -0.81
N TYR A 61 1.01 0.78 -2.12
CA TYR A 61 0.95 1.94 -2.99
C TYR A 61 -0.42 2.62 -2.93
N GLY A 62 -1.51 1.87 -3.12
CA GLY A 62 -2.88 2.37 -3.03
C GLY A 62 -3.19 2.99 -1.67
N ALA A 63 -2.80 2.35 -0.58
CA ALA A 63 -2.93 2.86 0.78
C ALA A 63 -2.18 4.19 0.96
N CYS A 64 -0.96 4.31 0.43
CA CYS A 64 -0.25 5.59 0.44
C CYS A 64 -1.00 6.66 -0.36
N VAL A 65 -1.51 6.33 -1.55
CA VAL A 65 -2.26 7.28 -2.40
C VAL A 65 -3.50 7.80 -1.66
N VAL A 66 -4.25 6.92 -0.97
CA VAL A 66 -5.41 7.32 -0.14
C VAL A 66 -5.03 8.35 0.92
N MET A 67 -3.84 8.18 1.51
CA MET A 67 -3.36 9.03 2.61
C MET A 67 -2.73 10.34 2.14
N THR A 68 -2.23 10.40 0.91
CA THR A 68 -1.50 11.58 0.39
C THR A 68 -2.32 12.39 -0.61
N ASN A 69 -3.19 11.75 -1.37
CA ASN A 69 -3.96 12.35 -2.45
C ASN A 69 -5.46 12.00 -2.28
N PRO A 70 -6.18 12.68 -1.37
CA PRO A 70 -7.56 12.36 -1.06
C PRO A 70 -8.50 12.37 -2.27
N ASP A 71 -8.29 13.29 -3.22
CA ASP A 71 -9.12 13.42 -4.41
C ASP A 71 -8.83 12.37 -5.49
N ASN A 72 -7.93 11.41 -5.23
CA ASN A 72 -7.59 10.36 -6.18
C ASN A 72 -8.58 9.19 -6.10
N GLU A 73 -9.60 9.24 -6.95
CA GLU A 73 -10.64 8.20 -7.05
C GLU A 73 -10.10 6.82 -7.46
N GLN A 74 -8.92 6.75 -8.10
CA GLN A 74 -8.32 5.48 -8.50
C GLN A 74 -7.72 4.74 -7.29
N ALA A 75 -7.43 5.41 -6.18
CA ALA A 75 -6.85 4.81 -4.98
C ALA A 75 -7.73 3.66 -4.45
N LEU A 76 -9.05 3.84 -4.47
CA LEU A 76 -10.02 2.83 -4.08
C LEU A 76 -9.97 1.59 -4.98
N LYS A 77 -9.63 1.73 -6.28
CA LYS A 77 -9.54 0.59 -7.22
C LYS A 77 -8.39 -0.35 -6.83
N TYR A 78 -7.24 0.20 -6.45
CA TYR A 78 -6.10 -0.60 -5.97
C TYR A 78 -6.46 -1.41 -4.72
N LEU A 79 -7.14 -0.78 -3.77
CA LEU A 79 -7.54 -1.45 -2.53
C LEU A 79 -8.62 -2.51 -2.76
N LYS A 80 -9.62 -2.23 -3.61
CA LYS A 80 -10.63 -3.23 -4.00
C LYS A 80 -10.01 -4.45 -4.69
N HIS A 81 -9.00 -4.24 -5.54
CA HIS A 81 -8.28 -5.35 -6.16
C HIS A 81 -7.53 -6.18 -5.10
N ALA A 82 -6.83 -5.52 -4.17
CA ALA A 82 -6.10 -6.20 -3.11
C ALA A 82 -7.01 -7.00 -2.16
N GLU A 83 -8.18 -6.47 -1.81
CA GLU A 83 -9.20 -7.20 -1.04
C GLU A 83 -9.66 -8.45 -1.78
N LYS A 84 -9.99 -8.34 -3.08
CA LYS A 84 -10.36 -9.50 -3.92
C LYS A 84 -9.26 -10.55 -4.02
N SER A 85 -8.00 -10.12 -3.94
CA SER A 85 -6.83 -10.98 -3.94
C SER A 85 -6.49 -11.56 -2.56
N GLY A 86 -7.39 -11.42 -1.58
CA GLY A 86 -7.30 -12.10 -0.28
C GLY A 86 -6.61 -11.32 0.84
N LYS A 87 -6.39 -10.01 0.68
CA LYS A 87 -5.89 -9.19 1.80
C LYS A 87 -6.88 -9.16 2.95
N SER A 88 -6.36 -9.33 4.16
CA SER A 88 -7.18 -9.39 5.37
C SER A 88 -7.64 -8.01 5.83
N ASP A 89 -8.73 -7.96 6.60
CA ASP A 89 -9.25 -6.73 7.19
C ASP A 89 -8.22 -6.02 8.07
N LYS A 90 -7.38 -6.79 8.77
CA LYS A 90 -6.32 -6.26 9.63
C LYS A 90 -5.30 -5.43 8.84
N GLU A 91 -5.08 -5.78 7.58
CA GLU A 91 -4.19 -5.05 6.69
C GLU A 91 -4.89 -3.88 6.02
N ILE A 92 -6.07 -4.11 5.43
CA ILE A 92 -6.62 -3.18 4.43
C ILE A 92 -7.80 -2.33 4.90
N ALA A 93 -8.55 -2.77 5.91
CA ALA A 93 -9.87 -2.21 6.19
C ALA A 93 -9.83 -0.72 6.59
N PHE A 94 -8.81 -0.29 7.34
CA PHE A 94 -8.64 1.13 7.65
C PHE A 94 -8.48 2.00 6.40
N PHE A 95 -7.63 1.59 5.46
CA PHE A 95 -7.38 2.34 4.23
C PHE A 95 -8.58 2.33 3.30
N MET A 96 -9.36 1.24 3.27
CA MET A 96 -10.64 1.20 2.57
C MET A 96 -11.64 2.20 3.17
N GLY A 97 -11.74 2.26 4.50
CA GLY A 97 -12.58 3.25 5.18
C GLY A 97 -12.18 4.69 4.81
N LYS A 98 -10.88 4.99 4.84
CA LYS A 98 -10.33 6.29 4.40
C LYS A 98 -10.62 6.58 2.93
N ALA A 99 -10.50 5.59 2.05
CA ALA A 99 -10.76 5.76 0.62
C ALA A 99 -12.24 6.08 0.34
N TYR A 100 -13.16 5.35 0.98
CA TYR A 100 -14.59 5.65 0.87
C TYR A 100 -14.94 7.01 1.49
N GLU A 101 -14.34 7.38 2.62
CA GLU A 101 -14.52 8.70 3.23
C GLU A 101 -14.07 9.82 2.29
N ASN A 102 -12.89 9.67 1.65
CA ASN A 102 -12.38 10.63 0.68
C ASN A 102 -13.31 10.75 -0.54
N ASN A 103 -13.91 9.64 -0.98
CA ASN A 103 -14.92 9.59 -2.04
C ASN A 103 -16.32 10.04 -1.58
N LYS A 104 -16.48 10.52 -0.34
CA LYS A 104 -17.74 10.95 0.29
C LYS A 104 -18.80 9.84 0.41
N ASP A 105 -18.41 8.59 0.21
CA ASP A 105 -19.25 7.43 0.48
C ASP A 105 -19.15 7.07 1.97
N TYR A 106 -19.77 7.90 2.79
CA TYR A 106 -19.68 7.81 4.24
C TYR A 106 -20.31 6.52 4.80
N ALA A 107 -21.29 5.95 4.10
CA ALA A 107 -21.92 4.69 4.49
C ALA A 107 -20.93 3.53 4.41
N ASN A 108 -20.26 3.36 3.25
CA ASN A 108 -19.23 2.34 3.12
C ASN A 108 -18.00 2.64 3.99
N ALA A 109 -17.63 3.91 4.16
CA ALA A 109 -16.53 4.29 5.05
C ALA A 109 -16.73 3.75 6.48
N ILE A 110 -17.94 3.91 7.04
CA ILE A 110 -18.29 3.39 8.37
C ILE A 110 -18.13 1.87 8.44
N VAL A 111 -18.67 1.14 7.46
CA VAL A 111 -18.59 -0.34 7.42
C VAL A 111 -17.13 -0.80 7.50
N TYR A 112 -16.24 -0.20 6.73
CA TYR A 112 -14.83 -0.59 6.72
C TYR A 112 -14.08 -0.18 7.99
N TYR A 113 -14.41 0.97 8.59
CA TYR A 113 -13.86 1.32 9.89
C TYR A 113 -14.32 0.37 10.99
N GLU A 114 -15.57 -0.08 10.96
CA GLU A 114 -16.09 -1.07 11.91
C GLU A 114 -15.43 -2.45 11.73
N ARG A 115 -15.23 -2.89 10.47
CA ARG A 115 -14.41 -4.08 10.16
C ARG A 115 -12.99 -3.98 10.73
N PHE A 116 -12.34 -2.83 10.55
CA PHE A 116 -11.01 -2.60 11.13
C PHE A 116 -11.04 -2.63 12.66
N MET A 117 -12.07 -2.06 13.29
CA MET A 117 -12.25 -2.11 14.75
C MET A 117 -12.38 -3.53 15.32
N ALA A 118 -12.91 -4.48 14.54
CA ALA A 118 -13.06 -5.86 14.98
C ALA A 118 -11.73 -6.63 15.03
N VAL A 119 -10.69 -6.19 14.30
CA VAL A 119 -9.44 -6.94 14.10
C VAL A 119 -8.17 -6.20 14.56
N ALA A 120 -8.24 -4.89 14.74
CA ALA A 120 -7.11 -4.06 15.14
C ALA A 120 -6.90 -4.06 16.66
N ASP A 121 -5.65 -3.87 17.08
CA ASP A 121 -5.34 -3.71 18.49
C ASP A 121 -5.72 -2.31 19.03
N LYS A 122 -5.75 -2.18 20.36
CA LYS A 122 -6.16 -0.93 21.03
C LYS A 122 -5.26 0.26 20.67
N GLU A 123 -3.97 0.02 20.41
CA GLU A 123 -3.01 1.05 20.06
C GLU A 123 -3.27 1.59 18.65
N GLN A 124 -3.45 0.69 17.68
CA GLN A 124 -3.83 1.04 16.31
C GLN A 124 -5.10 1.88 16.27
N LEU A 125 -6.14 1.46 17.01
CA LEU A 125 -7.41 2.18 17.06
C LEU A 125 -7.28 3.61 17.62
N LYS A 126 -6.40 3.78 18.61
CA LYS A 126 -6.10 5.09 19.21
C LYS A 126 -5.30 5.96 18.25
N ASN A 127 -4.21 5.42 17.70
CA ASN A 127 -3.28 6.16 16.83
C ASN A 127 -3.97 6.62 15.54
N LEU A 128 -4.80 5.77 14.94
CA LEU A 128 -5.54 6.06 13.71
C LEU A 128 -6.87 6.79 13.97
N LYS A 129 -7.23 7.02 15.24
CA LYS A 129 -8.43 7.77 15.68
C LYS A 129 -9.73 7.26 15.02
N VAL A 130 -9.84 5.95 14.82
CA VAL A 130 -10.90 5.30 14.02
C VAL A 130 -12.31 5.68 14.50
N LYS A 131 -12.53 5.73 15.83
CA LYS A 131 -13.81 6.17 16.41
C LYS A 131 -14.20 7.59 16.00
N LYS A 132 -13.21 8.49 15.84
CA LYS A 132 -13.44 9.88 15.39
C LYS A 132 -13.83 9.90 13.90
N CYS A 133 -13.17 9.09 13.08
CA CYS A 133 -13.52 8.94 11.66
C CYS A 133 -14.97 8.47 11.49
N ILE A 134 -15.38 7.43 12.21
CA ILE A 134 -16.77 6.94 12.21
C ILE A 134 -17.75 8.03 12.64
N LYS A 135 -17.45 8.74 13.75
CA LYS A 135 -18.30 9.84 14.23
C LYS A 135 -18.45 10.95 13.18
N SER A 136 -17.36 11.29 12.49
CA SER A 136 -17.36 12.29 11.41
C SER A 136 -18.24 11.83 10.24
N CYS A 137 -18.04 10.60 9.76
CA CYS A 137 -18.84 10.02 8.68
C CYS A 137 -20.34 9.97 9.03
N LYS A 138 -20.68 9.56 10.26
CA LYS A 138 -22.07 9.54 10.76
C LYS A 138 -22.71 10.93 10.80
N LYS A 139 -21.93 11.99 10.98
CA LYS A 139 -22.43 13.38 10.93
C LYS A 139 -22.74 13.80 9.50
N MET A 140 -21.90 13.41 8.53
CA MET A 140 -22.06 13.76 7.12
C MET A 140 -23.24 13.02 6.43
N LEU A 141 -23.76 11.97 7.05
CA LEU A 141 -24.95 11.23 6.58
C LEU A 141 -26.28 11.85 7.05
N LYS A 142 -26.24 12.80 8.00
CA LYS A 142 -27.42 13.50 8.52
C LYS A 142 -27.59 14.82 7.79
#